data_AF-A0A436F2F6-F1
#
_entry.id   AF-A0A436F2F6-F1
#
_cell.length_a   1.000
_cell.length_b   1.000
_cell.length_c   1.000
_cell.angle_alpha   90.00
_cell.angle_beta   90.00
_cell.angle_gamma   90.00
#
_symmetry.space_group_name_H-M   'P 1'
#
loop_
_entity.id
_entity.type
_entity.pdbx_description
1 polymer ?
#
loop_
_entity_poly.entity_id
_entity_poly.type
_entity_poly.pdbx_seq_one_letter_code
_entity_poly.pdbx_strand_id
1 'polypeptide(L)'
;MRRQFLTSTTALVLLWGAGQAYAGMDEAKTFLDTEIKDLSTLDRAGQEAELQWFIDAAKPFAGMDIKVVSETIDTHSYESKVLAPAFTAITGIKITHDLIGEGDVVEKLQTQMQSGENIYDAYVNDSDLIGTHWRYQQARSLTKWMANEGKDVTNPNLDLADFIGTKFTTAPDGDLYQLPDQQFANLYWFRYDWFNDEKNKADFKAKYGYDLGVPVNWSAYE
;
A
#
# COMPACT_ATOMS: atom_id res chain seq x y z
N MET A 1 31.24 60.71 8.25
CA MET A 1 30.39 60.37 9.41
C MET A 1 30.05 58.89 9.32
N ARG A 2 30.48 58.10 10.31
CA ARG A 2 30.18 56.67 10.50
C ARG A 2 28.71 56.49 10.89
N ARG A 3 28.06 55.41 10.39
CA ARG A 3 26.88 54.68 10.90
C ARG A 3 26.29 53.90 9.70
N GLN A 4 25.97 52.61 9.69
CA GLN A 4 25.94 51.49 10.62
C GLN A 4 26.03 50.23 9.73
N PHE A 5 27.09 49.44 9.85
CA PHE A 5 27.09 48.04 9.40
C PHE A 5 27.37 47.25 10.67
N LEU A 6 26.35 46.62 11.26
CA LEU A 6 26.46 45.61 12.33
C LEU A 6 25.04 45.25 12.76
N THR A 7 24.40 44.33 12.03
CA THR A 7 23.22 43.55 12.50
C THR A 7 22.85 42.56 11.39
N SER A 8 23.65 41.53 11.11
CA SER A 8 23.23 40.43 10.20
C SER A 8 24.11 39.17 10.28
N THR A 9 24.53 38.73 11.47
CA THR A 9 25.29 37.46 11.57
C THR A 9 24.82 36.49 12.65
N THR A 10 23.89 36.89 13.54
CA THR A 10 23.48 36.02 14.66
C THR A 10 22.18 35.24 14.42
N ALA A 11 21.45 35.48 13.33
CA ALA A 11 20.16 34.82 13.06
C ALA A 11 20.26 33.57 12.15
N LEU A 12 21.41 33.31 11.53
CA LEU A 12 21.58 32.20 10.58
C LEU A 12 22.04 30.87 11.22
N VAL A 13 22.40 30.87 12.50
CA VAL A 13 22.88 29.65 13.19
C VAL A 13 21.77 28.93 13.97
N LEU A 14 20.61 29.56 14.18
CA LEU A 14 19.50 28.98 14.94
C LEU A 14 18.46 28.22 14.09
N LEU A 15 18.60 28.20 12.76
CA LEU A 15 17.67 27.52 11.85
C LEU A 15 18.16 26.15 11.37
N TRP A 16 19.35 25.69 11.79
CA TRP A 16 19.83 24.33 11.51
C TRP A 16 19.57 23.32 12.63
N GLY A 17 19.04 23.76 13.77
CA GLY A 17 18.86 22.91 14.97
C GLY A 17 17.41 22.51 15.30
N ALA A 18 16.42 22.96 14.54
CA ALA A 18 15.01 22.72 14.82
C ALA A 18 14.32 22.19 13.56
N GLY A 19 14.38 20.88 13.34
CA GLY A 19 13.69 20.27 12.19
C GLY A 19 13.96 18.79 11.93
N GLN A 20 14.96 18.18 12.58
CA GLN A 20 15.08 16.73 12.61
C GLN A 20 14.74 16.26 14.02
N ALA A 21 13.47 15.91 14.24
CA ALA A 21 13.24 14.73 15.06
C ALA A 21 14.12 13.64 14.43
N TYR A 22 15.05 13.09 15.20
CA TYR A 22 16.10 12.23 14.66
C TYR A 22 15.47 10.93 14.19
N ALA A 23 15.04 10.87 12.93
CA ALA A 23 14.51 9.66 12.35
C ALA A 23 15.45 8.48 12.64
N GLY A 24 14.92 7.42 13.25
CA GLY A 24 15.74 6.29 13.62
C GLY A 24 15.07 5.31 14.56
N MET A 25 15.89 4.66 15.38
CA MET A 25 15.47 3.50 16.17
C MET A 25 14.54 3.84 17.34
N ASP A 26 14.50 5.07 17.81
CA ASP A 26 13.58 5.46 18.89
C ASP A 26 12.14 5.55 18.37
N GLU A 27 11.95 6.12 17.17
CA GLU A 27 10.68 6.13 16.44
C GLU A 27 10.28 4.70 16.05
N ALA A 28 11.24 3.90 15.57
CA ALA A 28 11.02 2.49 15.24
C ALA A 28 10.48 1.69 16.43
N LYS A 29 11.13 1.80 17.60
CA LYS A 29 10.70 1.14 18.83
C LYS A 29 9.33 1.62 19.29
N THR A 30 9.07 2.92 19.20
CA THR A 30 7.75 3.49 19.52
C THR A 30 6.67 2.89 18.62
N PHE A 31 6.90 2.84 17.30
CA PHE A 31 5.97 2.25 16.34
C PHE A 31 5.70 0.76 16.64
N LEU A 32 6.75 -0.01 16.94
CA LEU A 32 6.59 -1.41 17.33
C LEU A 32 5.75 -1.56 18.61
N ASP A 33 5.95 -0.70 19.60
CA ASP A 33 5.27 -0.79 20.90
C ASP A 33 3.79 -0.33 20.82
N THR A 34 3.48 0.65 19.96
CA THR A 34 2.14 1.24 19.89
C THR A 34 1.25 0.59 18.82
N GLU A 35 1.79 0.30 17.64
CA GLU A 35 1.03 -0.19 16.49
C GLU A 35 1.16 -1.70 16.29
N ILE A 36 2.39 -2.22 16.23
CA ILE A 36 2.62 -3.63 15.89
C ILE A 36 2.31 -4.57 17.06
N LYS A 37 2.80 -4.26 18.27
CA LYS A 37 2.60 -5.06 19.49
C LYS A 37 2.93 -6.55 19.27
N ASP A 38 1.90 -7.40 19.32
CA ASP A 38 1.93 -8.85 19.21
C ASP A 38 1.51 -9.36 17.82
N LEU A 39 1.38 -8.48 16.82
CA LEU A 39 0.93 -8.80 15.46
C LEU A 39 2.05 -9.23 14.50
N SER A 40 3.24 -9.55 15.00
CA SER A 40 4.39 -9.98 14.19
C SER A 40 4.81 -11.40 14.55
N THR A 41 5.23 -12.16 13.55
CA THR A 41 5.85 -13.48 13.72
C THR A 41 7.31 -13.40 14.15
N LEU A 42 7.95 -12.23 13.98
CA LEU A 42 9.31 -11.98 14.45
C LEU A 42 9.29 -11.70 15.96
N ASP A 43 10.32 -12.21 16.65
CA ASP A 43 10.61 -11.75 18.00
C ASP A 43 11.08 -10.29 18.00
N ARG A 44 11.17 -9.68 19.20
CA ARG A 44 11.54 -8.26 19.31
C ARG A 44 12.89 -7.95 18.67
N ALA A 45 13.86 -8.85 18.78
CA ALA A 45 15.18 -8.64 18.20
C ALA A 45 15.12 -8.65 16.66
N GLY A 46 14.31 -9.54 16.07
CA GLY A 46 14.03 -9.58 14.64
C GLY A 46 13.31 -8.34 14.15
N GLN A 47 12.29 -7.87 14.87
CA GLN A 47 11.56 -6.63 14.54
C GLN A 47 12.50 -5.41 14.51
N GLU A 48 13.33 -5.25 15.56
CA GLU A 48 14.27 -4.13 15.64
C GLU A 48 15.36 -4.23 14.55
N ALA A 49 15.83 -5.44 14.23
CA ALA A 49 16.80 -5.65 13.15
C ALA A 49 16.22 -5.28 11.78
N GLU A 50 14.95 -5.60 11.53
CA GLU A 50 14.27 -5.22 10.29
C GLU A 50 14.07 -3.70 10.18
N LEU A 51 13.62 -3.03 11.24
CA LEU A 51 13.50 -1.57 11.22
C LEU A 51 14.86 -0.86 11.12
N GLN A 52 15.91 -1.43 11.73
CA GLN A 52 17.28 -0.95 11.52
C GLN A 52 17.72 -1.08 10.06
N TRP A 53 17.33 -2.15 9.37
CA TRP A 53 17.60 -2.30 7.94
C TRP A 53 16.92 -1.19 7.13
N PHE A 54 15.65 -0.86 7.40
CA PHE A 54 14.97 0.25 6.72
C PHE A 54 15.69 1.59 6.93
N ILE A 55 16.13 1.87 8.16
CA ILE A 55 16.89 3.09 8.49
C ILE A 55 18.19 3.14 7.70
N ASP A 56 18.93 2.03 7.64
CA ASP A 56 20.21 1.97 6.94
C ASP A 56 20.05 2.08 5.41
N ALA A 57 19.06 1.39 4.85
CA ALA A 57 18.73 1.43 3.43
C ALA A 57 18.25 2.82 2.98
N ALA A 58 17.63 3.60 3.88
CA ALA A 58 17.14 4.95 3.58
C ALA A 58 18.24 6.02 3.52
N LYS A 59 19.42 5.79 4.11
CA LYS A 59 20.50 6.80 4.22
C LYS A 59 20.88 7.48 2.90
N PRO A 60 21.01 6.76 1.76
CA PRO A 60 21.35 7.40 0.47
C PRO A 60 20.25 8.31 -0.08
N PHE A 61 19.02 8.21 0.45
CA PHE A 61 17.83 8.89 -0.03
C PHE A 61 17.38 10.01 0.92
N ALA A 62 18.28 10.51 1.76
CA ALA A 62 17.99 11.62 2.68
C ALA A 62 17.42 12.83 1.92
N GLY A 63 16.25 13.30 2.37
CA GLY A 63 15.53 14.42 1.74
C GLY A 63 14.65 14.04 0.55
N MET A 64 14.51 12.74 0.23
CA MET A 64 13.56 12.26 -0.76
C MET A 64 12.12 12.52 -0.31
N ASP A 65 11.27 12.89 -1.27
CA ASP A 65 9.83 13.08 -1.12
C ASP A 65 9.14 12.14 -2.12
N ILE A 66 8.33 11.22 -1.63
CA ILE A 66 7.62 10.20 -2.41
C ILE A 66 6.13 10.46 -2.32
N LYS A 67 5.47 10.50 -3.46
CA LYS A 67 4.02 10.62 -3.57
C LYS A 67 3.40 9.30 -3.98
N VAL A 68 2.44 8.85 -3.18
CA VAL A 68 1.66 7.64 -3.37
C VAL A 68 0.19 8.03 -3.47
N VAL A 69 -0.58 7.30 -4.28
CA VAL A 69 -2.03 7.46 -4.36
C VAL A 69 -2.74 6.12 -4.34
N SER A 70 -3.89 6.08 -3.68
CA SER A 70 -4.75 4.90 -3.61
C SER A 70 -6.22 5.31 -3.53
N GLU A 71 -7.10 4.31 -3.64
CA GLU A 71 -8.52 4.51 -3.37
C GLU A 71 -8.80 4.74 -1.88
N THR A 72 -9.96 5.33 -1.58
CA THR A 72 -10.39 5.61 -0.20
C THR A 72 -11.13 4.42 0.39
N ILE A 73 -10.38 3.50 0.98
CA ILE A 73 -10.89 2.36 1.78
C ILE A 73 -10.17 2.31 3.13
N ASP A 74 -10.63 1.45 4.04
CA ASP A 74 -10.09 1.37 5.41
C ASP A 74 -8.62 0.93 5.44
N THR A 75 -8.22 -0.02 4.59
CA THR A 75 -6.82 -0.49 4.46
C THR A 75 -5.90 0.67 4.10
N HIS A 76 -6.20 1.39 3.01
CA HIS A 76 -5.37 2.50 2.57
C HIS A 76 -5.48 3.73 3.48
N SER A 77 -6.61 3.89 4.19
CA SER A 77 -6.72 4.89 5.25
C SER A 77 -5.75 4.61 6.39
N TYR A 78 -5.52 3.34 6.74
CA TYR A 78 -4.52 2.94 7.71
C TYR A 78 -3.11 3.16 7.18
N GLU A 79 -2.81 2.78 5.93
CA GLU A 79 -1.52 3.04 5.30
C GLU A 79 -1.17 4.54 5.29
N SER A 80 -2.10 5.39 4.82
CA SER A 80 -1.90 6.83 4.69
C SER A 80 -1.74 7.53 6.04
N LYS A 81 -2.51 7.12 7.06
CA LYS A 81 -2.56 7.80 8.37
C LYS A 81 -1.62 7.22 9.42
N VAL A 82 -1.17 5.98 9.26
CA VAL A 82 -0.34 5.27 10.25
C VAL A 82 0.99 4.86 9.63
N LEU A 83 0.98 4.07 8.56
CA LEU A 83 2.22 3.49 7.99
C LEU A 83 3.10 4.53 7.30
N ALA A 84 2.55 5.42 6.48
CA ALA A 84 3.30 6.48 5.80
C ALA A 84 3.96 7.47 6.78
N PRO A 85 3.26 7.97 7.82
CA PRO A 85 3.88 8.75 8.89
C PRO A 85 4.94 7.98 9.67
N ALA A 86 4.70 6.70 10.00
CA ALA A 86 5.68 5.87 10.69
C ALA A 86 6.94 5.67 9.87
N PHE A 87 6.80 5.34 8.58
CA PHE A 87 7.94 5.21 7.66
C PHE A 87 8.72 6.53 7.55
N THR A 88 8.02 7.66 7.46
CA THR A 88 8.65 8.99 7.47
C THR A 88 9.42 9.25 8.76
N ALA A 89 8.82 8.94 9.91
CA ALA A 89 9.44 9.11 11.23
C ALA A 89 10.65 8.19 11.42
N ILE A 90 10.62 6.98 10.89
CA ILE A 90 11.71 5.99 11.03
C ILE A 90 12.86 6.31 10.08
N THR A 91 12.57 6.66 8.82
CA THR A 91 13.59 6.75 7.75
C THR A 91 14.01 8.17 7.41
N GLY A 92 13.18 9.15 7.73
CA GLY A 92 13.34 10.55 7.29
C GLY A 92 12.95 10.80 5.83
N ILE A 93 12.53 9.78 5.07
CA ILE A 93 11.96 9.94 3.72
C ILE A 93 10.53 10.44 3.86
N LYS A 94 10.20 11.56 3.22
CA LYS A 94 8.85 12.11 3.30
C LYS A 94 7.91 11.32 2.41
N ILE A 95 6.82 10.80 2.98
CA ILE A 95 5.75 10.16 2.23
C ILE A 95 4.52 11.05 2.23
N THR A 96 3.97 11.31 1.05
CA THR A 96 2.63 11.86 0.87
C THR A 96 1.76 10.75 0.28
N HIS A 97 0.75 10.28 1.02
CA HIS A 97 -0.19 9.25 0.55
C HIS A 97 -1.59 9.84 0.40
N ASP A 98 -1.95 10.15 -0.84
CA ASP A 98 -3.25 10.73 -1.19
C ASP A 98 -4.33 9.65 -1.30
N LEU A 99 -5.50 9.94 -0.73
CA LEU A 99 -6.70 9.11 -0.82
C LEU A 99 -7.72 9.79 -1.73
N ILE A 100 -8.09 9.13 -2.83
CA ILE A 100 -9.08 9.63 -3.80
C ILE A 100 -10.09 8.52 -4.15
N GLY A 101 -11.05 8.78 -5.04
CA GLY A 101 -11.94 7.73 -5.53
C GLY A 101 -11.22 6.77 -6.48
N GLU A 102 -11.59 5.50 -6.51
CA GLU A 102 -11.00 4.47 -7.40
C GLU A 102 -10.92 4.94 -8.87
N GLY A 103 -12.03 5.51 -9.38
CA GLY A 103 -12.09 6.05 -10.74
C GLY A 103 -11.05 7.17 -10.98
N ASP A 104 -10.80 8.01 -9.98
CA ASP A 104 -9.80 9.07 -10.07
C ASP A 104 -8.37 8.49 -10.02
N VAL A 105 -8.12 7.42 -9.25
CA VAL A 105 -6.83 6.70 -9.28
C VAL A 105 -6.53 6.21 -10.69
N VAL A 106 -7.51 5.55 -11.33
CA VAL A 106 -7.37 5.03 -12.69
C VAL A 106 -7.16 6.18 -13.69
N GLU A 107 -7.90 7.28 -13.57
CA GLU A 107 -7.71 8.45 -14.44
C GLU A 107 -6.30 9.05 -14.29
N LYS A 108 -5.80 9.20 -13.06
CA LYS A 108 -4.44 9.71 -12.81
C LYS A 108 -3.36 8.78 -13.35
N LEU A 109 -3.51 7.47 -13.15
CA LEU A 109 -2.60 6.47 -13.70
C LEU A 109 -2.55 6.57 -15.22
N GLN A 110 -3.72 6.58 -15.88
CA GLN A 110 -3.81 6.71 -17.34
C GLN A 110 -3.23 8.04 -17.85
N THR A 111 -3.42 9.13 -17.12
CA THR A 111 -2.85 10.44 -17.47
C THR A 111 -1.32 10.41 -17.41
N GLN A 112 -0.74 9.84 -16.35
CA GLN A 112 0.71 9.67 -16.22
C GLN A 112 1.27 8.78 -17.35
N MET A 113 0.59 7.67 -17.65
CA MET A 113 0.93 6.77 -18.74
C MET A 113 0.91 7.46 -20.12
N GLN A 114 -0.11 8.28 -20.40
CA GLN A 114 -0.24 8.95 -21.70
C GLN A 114 0.68 10.16 -21.86
N SER A 115 0.89 10.93 -20.79
CA SER A 115 1.72 12.14 -20.82
C SER A 115 3.20 11.85 -20.66
N GLY A 116 3.56 10.77 -19.96
CA GLY A 116 4.93 10.50 -19.53
C GLY A 116 5.40 11.38 -18.37
N GLU A 117 4.56 12.26 -17.85
CA GLU A 117 4.86 13.12 -16.71
C GLU A 117 4.61 12.37 -15.40
N ASN A 118 5.54 12.52 -14.45
CA ASN A 118 5.40 11.91 -13.13
C ASN A 118 4.41 12.70 -12.26
N ILE A 119 3.24 12.12 -12.02
CA ILE A 119 2.19 12.63 -11.14
C ILE A 119 2.36 12.03 -9.75
N TYR A 120 2.50 10.70 -9.67
CA TYR A 120 2.78 9.93 -8.45
C TYR A 120 3.89 8.91 -8.71
N ASP A 121 4.72 8.70 -7.69
CA ASP A 121 5.84 7.75 -7.73
C ASP A 121 5.37 6.30 -7.56
N ALA A 122 4.26 6.09 -6.86
CA ALA A 122 3.60 4.79 -6.72
C ALA A 122 2.07 4.92 -6.72
N TYR A 123 1.43 3.88 -7.23
CA TYR A 123 -0.02 3.74 -7.28
C TYR A 123 -0.39 2.43 -6.59
N VAL A 124 -1.37 2.47 -5.70
CA VAL A 124 -2.09 1.28 -5.26
C VAL A 124 -3.32 1.17 -6.14
N ASN A 125 -3.35 0.16 -7.01
CA ASN A 125 -4.43 -0.06 -7.97
C ASN A 125 -4.72 -1.55 -8.15
N ASP A 126 -5.91 -1.85 -8.67
CA ASP A 126 -6.41 -3.22 -8.77
C ASP A 126 -5.53 -4.13 -9.62
N SER A 127 -5.48 -5.41 -9.23
CA SER A 127 -4.79 -6.46 -10.01
C SER A 127 -5.39 -6.65 -11.40
N ASP A 128 -6.62 -6.18 -11.64
CA ASP A 128 -7.27 -6.20 -12.95
C ASP A 128 -6.48 -5.41 -14.00
N LEU A 129 -5.64 -4.46 -13.56
CA LEU A 129 -4.74 -3.69 -14.43
C LEU A 129 -3.45 -4.43 -14.79
N ILE A 130 -3.20 -5.65 -14.30
CA ILE A 130 -1.97 -6.41 -14.64
C ILE A 130 -1.77 -6.54 -16.16
N GLY A 131 -2.87 -6.73 -16.89
CA GLY A 131 -2.86 -6.81 -18.34
C GLY A 131 -2.49 -5.49 -19.03
N THR A 132 -2.81 -4.35 -18.41
CA THR A 132 -2.45 -3.00 -18.88
C THR A 132 -0.98 -2.73 -18.61
N HIS A 133 -0.53 -2.98 -17.38
CA HIS A 133 0.86 -2.79 -16.93
C HIS A 133 1.86 -3.54 -17.81
N TRP A 134 1.60 -4.82 -18.06
CA TRP A 134 2.44 -5.66 -18.90
C TRP A 134 2.45 -5.23 -20.37
N ARG A 135 1.28 -4.94 -20.96
CA ARG A 135 1.18 -4.62 -22.40
C ARG A 135 1.77 -3.27 -22.76
N TYR A 136 1.59 -2.27 -21.90
CA TYR A 136 2.03 -0.91 -22.19
C TYR A 136 3.47 -0.66 -21.78
N GLN A 137 4.04 -1.52 -20.92
CA GLN A 137 5.44 -1.44 -20.48
C GLN A 137 5.79 -0.10 -19.81
N GLN A 138 4.80 0.51 -19.15
CA GLN A 138 4.95 1.76 -18.40
C GLN A 138 4.94 1.55 -16.88
N ALA A 139 4.73 0.32 -16.43
CA ALA A 139 5.01 -0.12 -15.06
C ALA A 139 6.35 -0.85 -15.01
N ARG A 140 7.11 -0.66 -13.92
CA ARG A 140 8.35 -1.40 -13.69
C ARG A 140 8.03 -2.86 -13.34
N SER A 141 8.76 -3.80 -13.94
CA SER A 141 8.78 -5.18 -13.44
C SER A 141 9.48 -5.19 -12.08
N LEU A 142 8.76 -5.56 -11.02
CA LEU A 142 9.31 -5.68 -9.67
C LEU A 142 10.29 -6.83 -9.59
N THR A 143 10.05 -7.94 -10.31
CA THR A 143 11.01 -9.06 -10.42
C THR A 143 12.36 -8.56 -10.91
N LYS A 144 12.38 -7.82 -12.02
CA LYS A 144 13.62 -7.29 -12.60
C LYS A 144 14.20 -6.17 -11.75
N TRP A 145 13.37 -5.30 -11.19
CA TRP A 145 13.84 -4.18 -10.37
C TRP A 145 14.52 -4.68 -9.09
N MET A 146 13.89 -5.59 -8.33
CA MET A 146 14.48 -6.18 -7.11
C MET A 146 15.76 -6.97 -7.40
N ALA A 147 15.87 -7.61 -8.57
CA ALA A 147 17.09 -8.32 -8.96
C ALA A 147 18.25 -7.38 -9.39
N ASN A 148 17.94 -6.12 -9.75
CA ASN A 148 18.90 -5.18 -10.35
C ASN A 148 18.91 -3.83 -9.59
N GLU A 149 18.29 -2.78 -10.14
CA GLU A 149 18.33 -1.41 -9.63
C GLU A 149 17.87 -1.27 -8.17
N GLY A 150 16.88 -2.07 -7.78
CA GLY A 150 16.28 -2.08 -6.44
C GLY A 150 16.95 -3.06 -5.47
N LYS A 151 18.01 -3.76 -5.87
CA LYS A 151 18.61 -4.83 -5.06
C LYS A 151 19.04 -4.37 -3.68
N ASP A 152 19.67 -3.22 -3.58
CA ASP A 152 20.18 -2.67 -2.31
C ASP A 152 19.07 -2.15 -1.40
N VAL A 153 17.85 -2.01 -1.93
CA VAL A 153 16.64 -1.54 -1.21
C VAL A 153 15.52 -2.58 -1.22
N THR A 154 15.83 -3.84 -1.57
CA THR A 154 14.90 -4.96 -1.43
C THR A 154 15.13 -5.59 -0.07
N ASN A 155 14.11 -5.57 0.81
CA ASN A 155 14.21 -6.14 2.15
C ASN A 155 14.61 -7.62 2.04
N PRO A 156 15.75 -8.07 2.62
CA PRO A 156 16.17 -9.46 2.55
C PRO A 156 15.20 -10.43 3.23
N ASN A 157 14.29 -9.93 4.08
CA ASN A 157 13.23 -10.71 4.72
C ASN A 157 11.90 -10.68 3.94
N LEU A 158 11.83 -10.03 2.77
CA LEU A 158 10.63 -10.04 1.93
C LEU A 158 10.40 -11.43 1.35
N ASP A 159 9.47 -12.18 1.94
CA ASP A 159 9.08 -13.50 1.47
C ASP A 159 7.92 -13.42 0.48
N LEU A 160 8.23 -13.23 -0.80
CA LEU A 160 7.23 -13.20 -1.88
C LEU A 160 6.42 -14.50 -1.98
N ALA A 161 6.93 -15.63 -1.48
CA ALA A 161 6.20 -16.90 -1.50
C ALA A 161 5.10 -16.96 -0.43
N ASP A 162 5.20 -16.14 0.62
CA ASP A 162 4.19 -16.04 1.69
C ASP A 162 3.01 -15.14 1.31
N PHE A 163 3.14 -14.34 0.24
CA PHE A 163 2.04 -13.53 -0.27
C PHE A 163 0.95 -14.42 -0.88
N ILE A 164 -0.28 -14.21 -0.44
CA ILE A 164 -1.44 -14.74 -1.13
C ILE A 164 -1.64 -13.92 -2.41
N GLY A 165 -1.88 -14.59 -3.54
CA GLY A 165 -2.40 -13.94 -4.74
C GLY A 165 -1.38 -13.27 -5.67
N THR A 166 -0.07 -13.50 -5.50
CA THR A 166 0.98 -13.03 -6.44
C THR A 166 0.70 -13.42 -7.90
N LYS A 167 0.03 -14.55 -8.13
CA LYS A 167 -0.41 -14.98 -9.47
C LYS A 167 -1.31 -13.98 -10.18
N PHE A 168 -2.07 -13.16 -9.46
CA PHE A 168 -2.97 -12.15 -10.03
C PHE A 168 -2.22 -10.88 -10.44
N THR A 169 -1.01 -10.68 -9.91
CA THR A 169 -0.14 -9.53 -10.19
C THR A 169 1.13 -9.93 -10.95
N THR A 170 1.20 -11.18 -11.42
CA THR A 170 2.26 -11.73 -12.27
C THR A 170 1.75 -11.79 -13.71
N ALA A 171 2.51 -11.24 -14.64
CA ALA A 171 2.16 -11.18 -16.06
C ALA A 171 2.54 -12.48 -16.82
N PRO A 172 2.07 -12.67 -18.07
CA PRO A 172 2.39 -13.87 -18.87
C PRO A 172 3.87 -14.09 -19.18
N ASP A 173 4.72 -13.08 -19.01
CA ASP A 173 6.17 -13.20 -19.12
C ASP A 173 6.84 -13.76 -17.85
N GLY A 174 6.07 -13.99 -16.79
CA GLY A 174 6.53 -14.54 -15.51
C GLY A 174 7.01 -13.48 -14.51
N ASP A 175 6.94 -12.19 -14.86
CA ASP A 175 7.38 -11.11 -14.00
C ASP A 175 6.23 -10.59 -13.11
N LEU A 176 6.56 -10.24 -11.86
CA LEU A 176 5.67 -9.57 -10.91
C LEU A 176 5.68 -8.06 -11.20
N TYR A 177 4.50 -7.45 -11.30
CA TYR A 177 4.37 -6.01 -11.58
C TYR A 177 3.69 -5.22 -10.45
N GLN A 178 2.97 -5.89 -9.55
CA GLN A 178 2.37 -5.29 -8.36
C GLN A 178 2.63 -6.20 -7.16
N LEU A 179 2.94 -5.61 -5.99
CA LEU A 179 2.91 -6.34 -4.72
C LEU A 179 1.44 -6.47 -4.28
N PRO A 180 0.95 -7.66 -3.94
CA PRO A 180 -0.38 -7.78 -3.35
C PRO A 180 -0.42 -7.05 -2.01
N ASP A 181 -1.29 -6.05 -1.92
CA ASP A 181 -1.42 -5.18 -0.75
C ASP A 181 -2.72 -5.47 0.01
N GLN A 182 -3.81 -5.67 -0.74
CA GLN A 182 -5.11 -6.06 -0.21
C GLN A 182 -5.76 -7.14 -1.09
N GLN A 183 -6.64 -7.94 -0.50
CA GLN A 183 -7.49 -8.88 -1.23
C GLN A 183 -8.96 -8.73 -0.87
N PHE A 184 -9.82 -8.81 -1.88
CA PHE A 184 -11.26 -8.93 -1.70
C PHE A 184 -11.68 -10.39 -1.84
N ALA A 185 -12.35 -10.92 -0.81
CA ALA A 185 -13.09 -12.16 -0.95
C ALA A 185 -14.48 -11.83 -1.52
N ASN A 186 -14.78 -12.32 -2.72
CA ASN A 186 -16.14 -12.29 -3.23
C ASN A 186 -16.98 -13.31 -2.46
N LEU A 187 -17.82 -12.81 -1.55
CA LEU A 187 -18.70 -13.62 -0.73
C LEU A 187 -20.13 -13.52 -1.25
N TYR A 188 -20.85 -14.64 -1.17
CA TYR A 188 -22.28 -14.64 -1.41
C TYR A 188 -23.03 -14.21 -0.15
N TRP A 189 -23.77 -13.11 -0.25
CA TRP A 189 -24.63 -12.59 0.81
C TRP A 189 -26.09 -12.91 0.50
N PHE A 190 -26.82 -13.43 1.49
CA PHE A 190 -28.24 -13.73 1.35
C PHE A 190 -29.04 -13.30 2.58
N ARG A 191 -30.35 -13.11 2.38
CA ARG A 191 -31.29 -12.76 3.45
C ARG A 191 -31.74 -14.01 4.19
N TYR A 192 -31.09 -14.28 5.32
CA TYR A 192 -31.40 -15.45 6.14
C TYR A 192 -32.87 -15.55 6.52
N ASP A 193 -33.50 -14.44 6.90
CA ASP A 193 -34.92 -14.38 7.22
C ASP A 193 -35.81 -14.72 6.01
N TRP A 194 -35.47 -14.24 4.81
CA TRP A 194 -36.22 -14.56 3.60
C TRP A 194 -36.13 -16.03 3.23
N PHE A 195 -34.96 -16.63 3.39
CA PHE A 195 -34.71 -18.04 3.12
C PHE A 195 -35.31 -18.96 4.19
N ASN A 196 -35.69 -18.41 5.35
CA ASN A 196 -36.34 -19.15 6.43
C ASN A 196 -37.84 -18.88 6.55
N ASP A 197 -38.40 -17.90 5.84
CA ASP A 197 -39.82 -17.62 5.82
C ASP A 197 -40.60 -18.76 5.11
N GLU A 198 -41.58 -19.32 5.82
CA GLU A 198 -42.34 -20.49 5.36
C GLU A 198 -43.16 -20.19 4.10
N LYS A 199 -43.66 -18.96 3.95
CA LYS A 199 -44.40 -18.57 2.75
C LYS A 199 -43.46 -18.49 1.55
N ASN A 200 -42.30 -17.87 1.70
CA ASN A 200 -41.30 -17.82 0.63
C ASN A 200 -40.85 -19.22 0.20
N LYS A 201 -40.61 -20.13 1.16
CA LYS A 201 -40.27 -21.53 0.83
C LYS A 201 -41.39 -22.21 0.05
N ALA A 202 -42.64 -22.05 0.48
CA ALA A 202 -43.79 -22.66 -0.18
C ALA A 202 -44.01 -22.10 -1.59
N ASP A 203 -44.01 -20.78 -1.74
CA ASP A 203 -44.20 -20.08 -3.02
C ASP A 203 -43.08 -20.43 -4.00
N PHE A 204 -41.83 -20.49 -3.52
CA PHE A 204 -40.68 -20.89 -4.32
C PHE A 204 -40.80 -22.34 -4.80
N LYS A 205 -41.10 -23.28 -3.89
CA LYS A 205 -41.25 -24.70 -4.26
C LYS A 205 -42.40 -24.93 -5.23
N ALA A 206 -43.52 -24.22 -5.05
CA ALA A 206 -44.65 -24.30 -5.97
C ALA A 206 -44.31 -23.81 -7.38
N LYS A 207 -43.47 -22.76 -7.48
CA LYS A 207 -43.07 -22.16 -8.76
C LYS A 207 -41.95 -22.93 -9.47
N TYR A 208 -40.93 -23.37 -8.73
CA TYR A 208 -39.69 -23.89 -9.29
C TYR A 208 -39.52 -25.41 -9.11
N GLY A 209 -40.34 -26.06 -8.30
CA GLY A 209 -40.33 -27.52 -8.14
C GLY A 209 -39.23 -28.08 -7.23
N TYR A 210 -38.45 -27.22 -6.54
CA TYR A 210 -37.43 -27.61 -5.57
C TYR A 210 -37.40 -26.67 -4.37
N ASP A 211 -36.73 -27.06 -3.28
CA ASP A 211 -36.69 -26.29 -2.04
C ASP A 211 -35.82 -25.03 -2.16
N LEU A 212 -36.29 -23.92 -1.60
CA LEU A 212 -35.51 -22.69 -1.47
C LEU A 212 -34.31 -22.96 -0.54
N GLY A 213 -33.10 -22.73 -1.04
CA GLY A 213 -31.87 -22.92 -0.28
C GLY A 213 -30.76 -22.04 -0.81
N VAL A 214 -29.71 -21.83 0.01
CA VAL A 214 -28.52 -21.07 -0.39
C VAL A 214 -27.93 -21.71 -1.66
N PRO A 215 -27.78 -20.95 -2.76
CA PRO A 215 -27.19 -21.46 -4.00
C PRO A 215 -25.85 -22.15 -3.77
N VAL A 216 -25.73 -23.40 -4.23
CA VAL A 216 -24.48 -24.18 -4.18
C VAL A 216 -23.78 -24.25 -5.54
N ASN A 217 -24.42 -23.75 -6.59
CA ASN A 217 -23.88 -23.62 -7.94
C ASN A 217 -24.60 -22.49 -8.71
N TRP A 218 -24.09 -22.14 -9.89
CA TRP A 218 -24.63 -21.03 -10.70
C TRP A 218 -26.02 -21.29 -11.29
N SER A 219 -26.40 -22.55 -11.54
CA SER A 219 -27.72 -22.89 -12.09
C SER A 219 -28.88 -22.55 -11.14
N ALA A 220 -28.61 -22.30 -9.85
CA ALA A 220 -29.62 -21.83 -8.91
C ALA A 220 -30.05 -20.36 -9.14
N TYR A 221 -29.39 -19.62 -10.04
CA TYR A 221 -29.74 -18.23 -10.39
C TYR A 221 -30.40 -18.07 -11.77
N GLU A 222 -30.49 -19.15 -12.55
CA GLU A 222 -31.15 -19.19 -13.86
C GLU A 222 -32.65 -19.50 -13.70
#